data_AF-A0A4Y1YN85-F1
#
_entry.id   AF-A0A4Y1YN85-F1
#
_cell.length_a   1.000
_cell.length_b   1.000
_cell.length_c   1.000
_cell.angle_alpha   90.00
_cell.angle_beta   90.00
_cell.angle_gamma   90.00
#
_symmetry.space_group_name_H-M   'P 1'
#
loop_
_entity.id
_entity.type
_entity.pdbx_description
1 polymer ?
#
loop_
_entity_poly.entity_id
_entity_poly.type
_entity_poly.pdbx_seq_one_letter_code
_entity_poly.pdbx_strand_id
1 'polypeptide(L)'
;MPLKNTIKEFAAFMGEQESVLDRDYPRVADQIILLWGYAELALYLDKLLVIEKGRSRTGFSFEAIQELDKLKEIHICQSLHSNQFSKKTG
;
A
#
# COMPACT_ATOMS: atom_id res chain seq x y z
N MET A 1 5.42 -1.95 -12.92
CA MET A 1 4.01 -2.01 -13.42
C MET A 1 3.20 -0.99 -12.62
N PRO A 2 2.11 -0.40 -13.12
CA PRO A 2 1.32 0.52 -12.31
C PRO A 2 0.58 -0.19 -11.17
N LEU A 3 0.44 0.47 -10.02
CA LEU A 3 -0.30 -0.04 -8.85
C LEU A 3 -1.76 -0.37 -9.21
N LYS A 4 -2.41 0.52 -9.97
CA LYS A 4 -3.80 0.34 -10.44
C LYS A 4 -3.98 -0.91 -11.30
N ASN A 5 -2.96 -1.35 -12.03
CA ASN A 5 -3.06 -2.53 -12.87
C ASN A 5 -2.85 -3.83 -12.08
N THR A 6 -2.26 -3.73 -10.89
CA THR A 6 -1.89 -4.88 -10.06
C THR A 6 -2.95 -5.13 -8.97
N ILE A 7 -3.54 -4.07 -8.42
CA ILE A 7 -4.41 -4.14 -7.23
C ILE A 7 -5.79 -3.58 -7.60
N LYS A 8 -6.78 -4.46 -7.74
CA LYS A 8 -8.12 -4.09 -8.24
C LYS A 8 -8.86 -3.12 -7.31
N GLU A 9 -8.77 -3.35 -6.01
CA GLU A 9 -9.41 -2.53 -4.99
C GLU A 9 -8.79 -1.13 -4.93
N PHE A 10 -7.48 -1.04 -5.20
CA PHE A 10 -6.80 0.24 -5.29
C PHE A 10 -7.19 0.99 -6.58
N ALA A 11 -7.32 0.29 -7.70
CA ALA A 11 -7.84 0.87 -8.92
C ALA A 11 -9.27 1.42 -8.75
N ALA A 12 -10.13 0.69 -8.04
CA ALA A 12 -11.48 1.13 -7.73
C ALA A 12 -11.50 2.38 -6.84
N PHE A 13 -10.56 2.50 -5.90
CA PHE A 13 -10.39 3.69 -5.08
C PHE A 13 -9.93 4.90 -5.90
N MET A 14 -8.94 4.73 -6.77
CA MET A 14 -8.38 5.81 -7.59
C MET A 14 -9.33 6.28 -8.70
N GLY A 15 -10.24 5.41 -9.16
CA GLY A 15 -11.10 5.70 -10.32
C GLY A 15 -10.28 6.08 -11.55
N GLU A 16 -10.56 7.24 -12.14
CA GLU A 16 -9.84 7.77 -13.31
C GLU A 16 -8.53 8.51 -12.95
N GLN A 17 -8.24 8.74 -11.67
CA GLN A 17 -7.06 9.51 -11.25
C GLN A 17 -5.76 8.72 -11.41
N GLU A 18 -4.69 9.39 -11.83
CA GLU A 18 -3.34 8.83 -11.81
C GLU A 18 -2.81 8.74 -10.38
N SER A 19 -2.09 7.66 -10.08
CA SER A 19 -1.44 7.49 -8.78
C SER A 19 -0.21 8.38 -8.67
N VAL A 20 -0.18 9.18 -7.61
CA VAL A 20 0.98 9.99 -7.24
C VAL A 20 2.15 9.08 -6.88
N LEU A 21 1.89 7.90 -6.30
CA LEU A 21 2.94 6.91 -6.05
C LEU A 21 3.55 6.37 -7.35
N ASP A 22 2.73 6.07 -8.36
CA ASP A 22 3.22 5.61 -9.67
C ASP A 22 4.03 6.72 -10.39
N ARG A 23 3.60 7.98 -10.29
CA ARG A 23 4.22 9.12 -10.99
C ARG A 23 5.49 9.63 -10.28
N ASP A 24 5.38 9.93 -8.99
CA ASP A 24 6.39 10.70 -8.26
C ASP A 24 7.29 9.79 -7.39
N TYR A 25 6.81 8.57 -7.07
CA TYR A 25 7.52 7.63 -6.20
C TYR A 25 7.60 6.21 -6.80
N PRO A 26 8.08 6.04 -8.05
CA PRO A 26 8.03 4.76 -8.75
C PRO A 26 8.74 3.62 -8.01
N ARG A 27 9.82 3.93 -7.26
CA ARG A 27 10.52 2.93 -6.42
C ARG A 27 9.66 2.40 -5.27
N VAL A 28 8.79 3.25 -4.71
CA VAL A 28 7.84 2.85 -3.67
C VAL A 28 6.74 2.01 -4.29
N ALA A 29 6.19 2.42 -5.43
CA ALA A 29 5.19 1.67 -6.18
C ALA A 29 5.68 0.25 -6.55
N ASP A 30 6.87 0.13 -7.13
CA ASP A 30 7.45 -1.17 -7.48
C ASP A 30 7.68 -2.06 -6.24
N GLN A 31 8.11 -1.46 -5.12
CA GLN A 31 8.31 -2.21 -3.87
C GLN A 31 6.98 -2.69 -3.28
N ILE A 32 5.93 -1.89 -3.36
CA ILE A 32 4.58 -2.27 -2.92
C ILE A 32 4.07 -3.44 -3.76
N ILE A 33 4.26 -3.40 -5.08
CA ILE A 33 3.89 -4.49 -5.98
C ILE A 33 4.66 -5.77 -5.64
N LEU A 34 5.97 -5.67 -5.41
CA LEU A 34 6.81 -6.81 -5.06
C LEU A 34 6.37 -7.48 -3.76
N LEU A 35 6.01 -6.68 -2.76
CA LEU A 35 5.61 -7.16 -1.44
C LEU A 35 4.11 -7.45 -1.34
N TRP A 36 3.32 -7.26 -2.40
CA TRP A 36 1.87 -7.39 -2.32
C TRP A 36 1.45 -8.83 -2.00
N GLY A 37 0.63 -8.99 -0.96
CA GLY A 37 0.19 -10.29 -0.44
C GLY A 37 1.11 -10.91 0.61
N TYR A 38 2.24 -10.27 0.93
CA TYR A 38 3.16 -10.68 1.98
C TYR A 38 2.99 -9.82 3.25
N ALA A 39 3.17 -10.41 4.43
CA ALA A 39 3.04 -9.70 5.70
C ALA A 39 4.04 -8.53 5.83
N GLU A 40 5.18 -8.66 5.16
CA GLU A 40 6.25 -7.68 5.08
C GLU A 40 5.79 -6.35 4.47
N LEU A 41 4.73 -6.34 3.64
CA LEU A 41 4.20 -5.10 3.11
C LEU A 41 3.68 -4.18 4.21
N ALA A 42 2.98 -4.72 5.22
CA ALA A 42 2.45 -3.90 6.31
C ALA A 42 3.59 -3.20 7.08
N LEU A 43 4.68 -3.93 7.34
CA LEU A 43 5.88 -3.39 7.98
C LEU A 43 6.59 -2.35 7.12
N TYR A 44 6.60 -2.54 5.80
CA TYR A 44 7.16 -1.58 4.86
C TYR A 44 6.35 -0.27 4.85
N LEU A 45 5.02 -0.37 4.76
CA LEU A 45 4.12 0.80 4.78
C LEU A 45 4.19 1.55 6.11
N ASP A 46 4.26 0.85 7.24
CA ASP A 46 4.45 1.47 8.55
C ASP A 46 5.72 2.32 8.61
N LYS A 47 6.83 1.82 8.06
CA LYS A 47 8.09 2.58 8.01
C LYS A 47 8.00 3.83 7.13
N LEU A 48 7.20 3.79 6.07
CA LEU A 48 6.99 4.96 5.19
C LEU A 48 6.07 6.00 5.84
N LEU A 49 5.07 5.56 6.60
CA LEU A 49 4.08 6.43 7.25
C LEU A 49 4.56 6.98 8.60
N VAL A 50 5.56 6.35 9.23
CA VAL A 50 6.21 6.88 10.43
C VAL A 50 7.04 8.12 10.05
N ILE A 51 6.46 9.29 10.31
CA ILE A 51 7.17 10.57 10.24
C ILE A 51 8.25 10.58 11.32
N GLU A 52 9.50 10.25 10.95
CA GLU A 52 10.65 10.50 11.84
C GLU A 52 10.77 12.02 12.03
N LYS A 53 10.23 12.51 13.15
CA LYS A 53 10.43 13.87 13.68
C LYS A 53 11.93 14.10 13.93
N GLY A 54 12.69 14.42 12.89
CA GLY A 54 14.13 14.68 13.04
C GLY A 54 14.96 14.58 11.76
N ARG A 55 14.43 14.06 10.66
CA ARG A 55 15.15 14.05 9.37
C ARG A 55 14.50 15.01 8.40
N SER A 56 15.28 15.96 7.91
CA SER A 56 14.96 16.89 6.81
C SER A 56 14.88 16.12 5.48
N ARG A 57 13.94 15.17 5.40
CA ARG A 57 13.44 14.65 4.14
C ARG A 57 12.11 15.36 3.92
N THR A 58 11.96 16.02 2.78
CA THR A 58 10.64 16.37 2.26
C THR A 58 9.81 15.10 2.33
N GLY A 59 8.85 15.06 3.24
CA GLY A 59 8.00 13.88 3.45
C GLY A 59 7.16 13.60 2.21
N PHE A 60 6.37 12.53 2.27
CA PHE A 60 5.34 12.30 1.26
C PHE A 60 4.36 13.48 1.22
N SER A 61 3.86 13.80 0.03
CA SER A 61 2.74 14.71 -0.11
C SER A 61 1.50 14.12 0.57
N PHE A 62 0.50 14.97 0.85
CA PHE A 62 -0.74 14.51 1.46
C PHE A 62 -1.42 13.42 0.62
N GLU A 63 -1.44 13.59 -0.70
CA GLU A 63 -2.01 12.64 -1.65
C GLU A 63 -1.28 11.30 -1.61
N ALA A 64 0.06 11.33 -1.58
CA ALA A 64 0.86 10.12 -1.47
C ALA A 64 0.63 9.39 -0.14
N ILE A 65 0.45 10.13 0.97
CA ILE A 65 0.08 9.54 2.26
C ILE A 65 -1.29 8.87 2.18
N GLN A 66 -2.29 9.53 1.58
CA GLN A 66 -3.63 8.94 1.42
C GLN A 66 -3.59 7.65 0.60
N GLU A 67 -2.82 7.60 -0.49
CA GLU A 67 -2.64 6.39 -1.28
C GLU A 67 -1.97 5.27 -0.47
N LEU A 68 -0.89 5.59 0.28
CA LEU A 68 -0.19 4.62 1.14
C LEU A 68 -1.10 4.07 2.25
N ASP A 69 -1.88 4.92 2.90
CA ASP A 69 -2.81 4.52 3.95
C ASP A 69 -3.91 3.62 3.36
N LYS A 70 -4.42 3.95 2.17
CA LYS A 70 -5.43 3.13 1.51
C LYS A 70 -4.89 1.77 1.08
N LEU A 71 -3.66 1.71 0.55
CA LEU A 71 -3.00 0.46 0.21
C LEU A 71 -2.82 -0.43 1.44
N LYS A 72 -2.46 0.16 2.59
CA LYS A 72 -2.36 -0.55 3.87
C LYS A 72 -3.71 -1.11 4.31
N GLU A 73 -4.78 -0.32 4.24
CA GLU A 73 -6.14 -0.74 4.57
C GLU A 73 -6.58 -1.94 3.71
N ILE A 74 -6.39 -1.85 2.39
CA ILE A 74 -6.74 -2.93 1.45
C ILE A 74 -5.97 -4.20 1.80
N HIS A 75 -4.65 -4.10 2.00
CA HIS A 75 -3.81 -5.26 2.31
C HIS A 75 -4.22 -5.93 3.62
N ILE A 76 -4.50 -5.16 4.67
CA ILE A 76 -4.96 -5.69 5.96
C ILE A 76 -6.31 -6.39 5.78
N CYS A 77 -7.26 -5.76 5.09
CA CYS A 77 -8.56 -6.36 4.82
C CYS A 77 -8.40 -7.70 4.08
N GLN A 78 -7.58 -7.77 3.03
CA GLN A 78 -7.33 -9.03 2.31
C GLN A 78 -6.72 -10.10 3.24
N SER A 79 -5.71 -9.73 4.04
CA SER A 79 -5.04 -10.67 4.95
C SER A 79 -5.97 -11.25 6.03
N LEU A 80 -6.94 -10.48 6.51
CA LEU A 80 -7.92 -10.92 7.51
C LEU A 80 -8.95 -11.89 6.91
N HIS A 81 -9.38 -11.68 5.66
CA HIS A 81 -10.31 -12.58 4.98
C HIS A 81 -9.68 -13.94 4.65
N SER A 82 -8.39 -13.97 4.31
CA SER A 82 -7.64 -15.23 4.09
C SER A 82 -7.52 -16.07 5.36
N ASN A 83 -7.44 -15.44 6.54
CA ASN A 83 -7.28 -16.13 7.83
C ASN A 83 -8.57 -16.79 8.36
N GLN A 84 -9.74 -16.45 7.82
CA GLN A 84 -11.03 -17.02 8.22
C GLN A 84 -11.30 -18.40 7.60
N PHE A 85 -10.65 -18.74 6.49
CA PHE A 85 -10.87 -20.03 5.80
C PHE A 85 -10.03 -21.19 6.38
N SER A 86 -8.92 -20.91 7.06
CA SER A 86 -8.04 -21.97 7.59
C SER A 86 -8.49 -22.59 8.91
N LYS A 87 -9.56 -22.08 9.56
CA LYS A 87 -10.01 -22.55 10.89
C LYS A 87 -11.21 -23.52 10.85
N LYS A 88 -11.60 -24.05 9.68
CA LYS A 88 -12.75 -24.98 9.54
C LYS A 88 -12.40 -26.45 9.23
N THR A 89 -11.13 -26.84 9.33
CA THR A 89 -10.74 -28.25 9.23
C THR A 89 -9.86 -28.61 10.42
N GLY A 90 -10.50 -29.02 11.50
CA GLY A 90 -9.89 -29.58 12.71
C GLY A 90 -10.96 -30.28 13.51
#